data_AF-A0A662PB69-F1
#
_entry.id   AF-A0A662PB69-F1
#
_cell.length_a   1.000
_cell.length_b   1.000
_cell.length_c   1.000
_cell.angle_alpha   90.00
_cell.angle_beta   90.00
_cell.angle_gamma   90.00
#
_symmetry.space_group_name_H-M   'P 1'
#
loop_
_entity.id
_entity.type
_entity.pdbx_description
1 polymer ?
#
loop_
_entity_poly.entity_id
_entity_poly.type
_entity_poly.pdbx_seq_one_letter_code
_entity_poly.pdbx_strand_id
1 'polypeptide(L)'
;MIGQECARGKLLKMKRNVRILFLVLIPAILVLGCISQESEKPEESLSISELLKNPVYDTEVKVYGKVSALGELLCPCFTLTSDGKMLEVWYDFMVEDDRTQRASVSVEGIENGDW
;
A
#
# COMPACT_ATOMS: atom_id res chain seq x y z
N MET A 1 42.73 -68.98 7.73
CA MET A 1 41.50 -69.16 6.93
C MET A 1 40.48 -68.10 7.34
N ILE A 2 40.11 -67.23 6.39
CA ILE A 2 38.77 -66.67 6.12
C ILE A 2 38.07 -65.91 7.27
N GLY A 3 37.62 -64.66 7.15
CA GLY A 3 37.48 -63.74 6.03
C GLY A 3 36.91 -62.38 6.50
N GLN A 4 37.30 -61.30 5.81
CA GLN A 4 36.69 -59.98 5.84
C GLN A 4 35.42 -59.98 4.97
N GLU A 5 34.30 -59.39 5.41
CA GLU A 5 33.30 -58.72 4.56
C GLU A 5 32.56 -57.65 5.41
N CYS A 6 32.91 -56.38 5.28
CA CYS A 6 32.23 -55.36 4.46
C CYS A 6 30.72 -55.19 4.74
N ALA A 7 30.37 -54.25 5.62
CA ALA A 7 29.04 -53.65 5.70
C ALA A 7 29.12 -52.14 5.38
N ARG A 8 29.20 -51.81 4.09
CA ARG A 8 28.87 -50.47 3.54
C ARG A 8 27.55 -50.60 2.80
N GLY A 9 26.46 -50.18 3.45
CA GLY A 9 25.11 -50.33 2.90
C GLY A 9 24.21 -49.13 3.18
N LYS A 10 24.10 -48.26 2.16
CA LYS A 10 22.94 -47.39 1.87
C LYS A 10 22.66 -46.23 2.83
N LEU A 11 23.49 -45.18 2.73
CA LEU A 11 23.04 -43.81 3.00
C LEU A 11 22.84 -43.07 1.67
N LEU A 12 21.70 -42.38 1.55
CA LEU A 12 21.29 -41.43 0.51
C LEU A 12 21.04 -41.96 -0.92
N LYS A 13 19.74 -42.15 -1.23
CA LYS A 13 19.21 -41.96 -2.58
C LYS A 13 17.95 -41.08 -2.54
N MET A 14 18.07 -39.88 -1.98
CA MET A 14 17.00 -38.89 -1.91
C MET A 14 17.57 -37.49 -2.16
N LYS A 15 18.11 -37.25 -3.37
CA LYS A 15 18.70 -35.94 -3.74
C LYS A 15 18.35 -35.43 -5.14
N ARG A 16 17.58 -36.19 -5.94
CA ARG A 16 17.39 -35.87 -7.36
C ARG A 16 16.01 -35.29 -7.70
N ASN A 17 14.96 -35.58 -6.92
CA ASN A 17 13.60 -35.15 -7.24
C ASN A 17 13.18 -33.83 -6.55
N VAL A 18 13.83 -33.45 -5.44
CA VAL A 18 13.57 -32.18 -4.73
C VAL A 18 14.03 -30.95 -5.55
N ARG A 19 15.08 -31.09 -6.37
CA ARG A 19 15.58 -29.99 -7.21
C ARG A 19 14.66 -29.64 -8.37
N ILE A 20 13.89 -30.60 -8.88
CA ILE A 20 12.98 -30.39 -10.02
C ILE A 20 11.72 -29.65 -9.56
N LEU A 21 11.20 -29.98 -8.37
CA LEU A 21 10.01 -29.32 -7.80
C LEU A 21 10.27 -27.83 -7.51
N PHE A 22 11.46 -27.48 -7.04
CA PHE A 22 11.87 -26.09 -6.82
C PHE A 22 12.04 -25.28 -8.11
N LEU A 23 12.48 -25.91 -9.21
CA LEU A 23 12.70 -25.22 -10.49
C LEU A 23 11.40 -24.84 -11.23
N VAL A 24 10.30 -25.55 -10.98
CA VAL A 24 9.01 -25.32 -11.65
C VAL A 24 8.11 -24.35 -10.87
N LEU A 25 8.18 -24.35 -9.54
CA LEU A 25 7.31 -23.51 -8.70
C LEU A 25 7.77 -22.05 -8.59
N ILE A 26 9.07 -21.77 -8.68
CA ILE A 26 9.61 -20.41 -8.54
C ILE A 26 9.21 -19.46 -9.68
N PRO A 27 9.25 -19.84 -10.98
CA PRO A 27 8.89 -18.90 -12.04
C PRO A 27 7.39 -18.59 -12.09
N ALA A 28 6.50 -19.46 -11.57
CA ALA A 28 5.06 -19.20 -11.53
C ALA A 28 4.67 -18.12 -10.50
N ILE A 29 5.44 -17.96 -9.42
CA ILE A 29 5.19 -16.97 -8.37
C ILE A 29 5.60 -15.55 -8.82
N LEU A 30 6.58 -15.44 -9.72
CA LEU A 30 7.10 -14.14 -10.18
C LEU A 30 6.19 -13.42 -11.18
N VAL A 31 5.25 -14.11 -11.83
CA VAL A 31 4.31 -13.48 -12.79
C VAL A 31 3.08 -12.88 -12.11
N LEU A 32 2.83 -13.20 -10.83
CA LEU A 32 1.66 -12.72 -10.09
C LEU A 32 1.93 -11.45 -9.25
N GLY A 33 3.19 -11.01 -9.15
CA GLY A 33 3.65 -10.05 -8.14
C GLY A 33 3.76 -8.57 -8.56
N CYS A 34 3.34 -8.19 -9.76
CA CYS A 34 3.41 -6.78 -10.19
C CYS A 34 2.10 -6.30 -10.81
N ILE A 35 0.99 -6.47 -10.09
CA ILE A 35 -0.19 -5.66 -10.34
C ILE A 35 -0.09 -4.49 -9.35
N SER A 36 0.66 -3.46 -9.73
CA SER A 36 0.50 -2.15 -9.11
C SER A 36 -0.88 -1.67 -9.51
N GLN A 37 -1.84 -1.75 -8.59
CA GLN A 37 -3.14 -1.11 -8.75
C GLN A 37 -2.91 0.40 -8.74
N GLU A 38 -2.59 0.92 -9.93
CA GLU A 38 -2.48 2.35 -10.18
C GLU A 38 -3.90 2.90 -10.16
N SER A 39 -4.23 3.65 -9.11
CA SER A 39 -5.52 4.33 -9.01
C SER A 39 -5.56 5.39 -10.10
N GLU A 40 -6.48 5.23 -11.05
CA GLU A 40 -6.64 6.17 -12.15
C GLU A 40 -7.04 7.54 -11.58
N LYS A 41 -6.33 8.59 -12.01
CA LYS A 41 -6.55 9.97 -11.57
C LYS A 41 -7.92 10.45 -12.05
N PRO A 42 -8.85 10.84 -11.15
CA PRO A 42 -10.12 11.40 -11.55
C PRO A 42 -9.95 12.70 -12.36
N GLU A 43 -10.84 12.95 -13.32
CA GLU A 43 -10.87 14.22 -14.07
C GLU A 43 -10.99 15.42 -13.12
N GLU A 44 -10.29 16.51 -13.46
CA GLU A 44 -10.24 17.76 -12.68
C GLU A 44 -9.66 17.67 -11.25
N SER A 45 -9.08 16.54 -10.85
CA SER A 45 -8.42 16.40 -9.55
C SER A 45 -6.93 16.72 -9.62
N LEU A 46 -6.35 17.13 -8.49
CA LEU A 46 -4.91 17.32 -8.32
C LEU A 46 -4.34 16.18 -7.47
N SER A 47 -3.13 15.75 -7.80
CA SER A 47 -2.35 14.90 -6.89
C SER A 47 -1.79 15.73 -5.74
N ILE A 48 -1.39 15.07 -4.65
CA ILE A 48 -0.76 15.75 -3.52
C ILE A 48 0.57 16.39 -3.93
N SER A 49 1.31 15.77 -4.84
CA SER A 49 2.51 16.36 -5.40
C SER A 49 2.23 17.63 -6.20
N GLU A 50 1.15 17.66 -6.98
CA GLU A 50 0.75 18.85 -7.75
C GLU A 50 0.32 19.99 -6.83
N LEU A 51 -0.51 19.70 -5.82
CA LEU A 51 -0.95 20.69 -4.83
C LEU A 51 0.24 21.30 -4.08
N LEU A 52 1.16 20.48 -3.59
CA LEU A 52 2.30 20.97 -2.79
C LEU A 52 3.32 21.78 -3.61
N LYS A 53 3.39 21.58 -4.93
CA LYS A 53 4.26 22.38 -5.81
C LYS A 53 3.75 23.80 -6.02
N ASN A 54 2.43 23.96 -6.06
CA ASN A 54 1.79 25.27 -6.24
C ASN A 54 0.53 25.34 -5.36
N PRO A 55 0.69 25.59 -4.05
CA PRO A 55 -0.42 25.58 -3.12
C PRO A 55 -1.42 26.68 -3.48
N VAL A 56 -2.69 26.29 -3.59
CA VAL A 56 -3.81 27.19 -3.83
C VAL A 56 -4.56 27.35 -2.51
N TYR A 57 -4.73 28.60 -2.09
CA TYR A 57 -5.49 28.97 -0.90
C TYR A 57 -6.80 29.64 -1.32
N ASP A 58 -7.78 29.66 -0.42
CA ASP A 58 -9.06 30.37 -0.55
C ASP A 58 -9.97 29.92 -1.71
N THR A 59 -9.56 28.89 -2.45
CA THR A 59 -10.31 28.32 -3.56
C THR A 59 -10.54 26.84 -3.33
N GLU A 60 -11.73 26.34 -3.66
CA GLU A 60 -12.01 24.92 -3.61
C GLU A 60 -11.16 24.18 -4.64
N VAL A 61 -10.49 23.11 -4.20
CA VAL A 61 -9.71 22.23 -5.06
C VAL A 61 -10.10 20.77 -4.81
N LYS A 62 -10.17 19.99 -5.88
CA LYS A 62 -10.37 18.53 -5.78
C LYS A 62 -9.01 17.86 -5.71
N VAL A 63 -8.79 17.01 -4.71
CA VAL A 63 -7.56 16.21 -4.57
C VAL A 63 -7.89 14.73 -4.55
N TYR A 64 -6.97 13.91 -5.05
CA TYR A 64 -7.09 12.45 -4.99
C TYR A 64 -5.88 11.81 -4.32
N GLY A 65 -6.11 10.67 -3.67
CA GLY A 65 -5.07 9.89 -3.02
C GLY A 65 -5.65 8.72 -2.23
N LYS A 66 -4.77 7.90 -1.66
CA LYS A 66 -5.12 6.84 -0.72
C LYS A 66 -5.29 7.41 0.67
N VAL A 67 -6.39 7.07 1.33
CA VAL A 67 -6.69 7.45 2.71
C VAL A 67 -6.06 6.44 3.68
N SER A 68 -5.48 6.93 4.78
CA SER A 68 -4.98 6.10 5.87
C SER A 68 -5.17 6.79 7.23
N ALA A 69 -5.21 5.99 8.31
CA ALA A 69 -5.41 6.43 9.69
C ALA A 69 -6.76 7.13 9.97
N LEU A 70 -7.73 7.03 9.05
CA LEU A 70 -9.10 7.49 9.29
C LEU A 70 -9.71 6.68 10.43
N GLY A 71 -10.19 7.37 11.48
CA GLY A 71 -10.78 6.75 12.67
C GLY A 71 -9.77 6.08 13.63
N GLU A 72 -8.48 6.08 13.30
CA GLU A 72 -7.42 5.55 14.18
C GLU A 72 -6.82 6.65 15.07
N LEU A 73 -6.91 7.91 14.62
CA LEU A 73 -6.37 9.07 15.31
C LEU A 73 -7.41 9.66 16.28
N LEU A 74 -6.92 10.30 17.35
CA LEU A 74 -7.75 11.04 18.31
C LEU A 74 -8.11 12.46 17.82
N CYS A 75 -7.76 12.80 16.57
CA CYS A 75 -8.17 14.04 15.89
C CYS A 75 -9.10 13.74 14.71
N PRO A 76 -9.92 14.73 14.27
CA PRO A 76 -10.72 14.62 13.06
C PRO A 76 -9.87 14.88 11.82
N CYS A 77 -8.91 13.97 11.64
CA CYS A 77 -7.81 14.08 10.70
C CYS A 77 -7.58 12.70 10.04
N PHE A 78 -7.10 12.69 8.80
CA PHE A 78 -6.57 11.48 8.16
C PHE A 78 -5.39 11.83 7.27
N THR A 79 -4.60 10.83 6.89
CA THR A 79 -3.50 11.01 5.95
C THR A 79 -3.95 10.65 4.54
N LEU A 80 -3.73 11.55 3.59
CA LEU A 80 -3.97 11.37 2.16
C LEU A 80 -2.63 11.26 1.43
N THR A 81 -2.44 10.16 0.68
CA THR A 81 -1.17 9.88 -0.01
C THR A 81 -1.35 9.77 -1.52
N SER A 82 -0.54 10.49 -2.29
CA SER A 82 -0.49 10.39 -3.75
C SER A 82 0.91 10.76 -4.25
N ASP A 83 1.40 10.07 -5.29
CA ASP A 83 2.74 10.26 -5.87
C ASP A 83 3.90 10.22 -4.84
N GLY A 84 3.77 9.38 -3.81
CA GLY A 84 4.76 9.28 -2.72
C GLY A 84 4.84 10.50 -1.81
N LYS A 85 3.86 11.41 -1.89
CA LYS A 85 3.68 12.55 -0.98
C LYS A 85 2.47 12.35 -0.09
N MET A 86 2.53 12.93 1.09
CA MET A 86 1.51 12.82 2.13
C MET A 86 0.98 14.21 2.47
N LEU A 87 -0.32 14.27 2.76
CA LEU A 87 -1.01 15.45 3.27
C LEU A 87 -1.91 15.02 4.43
N GLU A 88 -1.84 15.73 5.54
CA GLU A 88 -2.80 15.56 6.63
C GLU A 88 -4.04 16.40 6.34
N VAL A 89 -5.20 15.76 6.27
CA VAL A 89 -6.48 16.40 5.97
C VAL A 89 -7.30 16.48 7.24
N TRP A 90 -7.63 17.70 7.65
CA TRP A 90 -8.51 17.99 8.78
C TRP A 90 -9.92 18.22 8.24
N TYR A 91 -10.91 17.46 8.72
CA TYR A 91 -12.27 17.47 8.16
C TYR A 91 -13.35 17.94 9.14
N ASP A 92 -12.97 18.20 10.39
CA ASP A 92 -13.82 18.83 11.40
C ASP A 92 -13.06 20.02 12.02
N PHE A 93 -13.81 21.01 12.51
CA PHE A 93 -13.28 22.26 13.09
C PHE A 93 -12.60 23.26 12.12
N MET A 94 -12.95 23.23 10.83
CA MET A 94 -12.50 24.27 9.89
C MET A 94 -13.18 25.61 10.18
N VAL A 95 -12.37 26.64 10.47
CA VAL A 95 -12.80 28.01 10.71
C VAL A 95 -12.04 28.93 9.75
N GLU A 96 -12.77 29.72 8.97
CA GLU A 96 -12.23 30.69 8.04
C GLU A 96 -11.63 31.91 8.78
N ASP A 97 -10.83 32.71 8.08
CA ASP A 97 -10.19 33.91 8.63
C ASP A 97 -11.21 34.94 9.17
N ASP A 98 -12.42 34.97 8.61
CA ASP A 98 -13.53 35.82 9.05
C ASP A 98 -14.31 35.25 10.26
N ARG A 99 -13.82 34.15 10.83
CA ARG A 99 -14.43 33.35 11.92
C ARG A 99 -15.67 32.57 11.52
N THR A 100 -15.98 32.47 10.23
CA THR A 100 -17.04 31.58 9.75
C THR A 100 -16.63 30.14 10.01
N GLN A 101 -17.43 29.41 10.79
CA GLN A 101 -17.25 27.98 11.00
C GLN A 101 -17.91 27.21 9.85
N ARG A 102 -17.15 26.36 9.18
CA ARG A 102 -17.70 25.47 8.15
C ARG A 102 -18.40 24.28 8.80
N ALA A 103 -19.43 23.78 8.12
CA ALA A 103 -20.12 22.56 8.53
C ALA A 103 -19.13 21.38 8.54
N SER A 104 -19.35 20.43 9.44
CA SER A 104 -18.56 19.20 9.46
C SER A 104 -18.79 18.41 8.17
N VAL A 105 -17.72 17.80 7.67
CA VAL A 105 -17.78 16.94 6.49
C VAL A 105 -18.09 15.51 6.94
N SER A 106 -19.01 14.84 6.25
CA SER A 106 -19.23 13.41 6.47
C SER A 106 -18.10 12.60 5.83
N VAL A 107 -17.51 11.70 6.60
CA VAL A 107 -16.54 10.70 6.14
C VAL A 107 -17.16 9.31 6.01
N GLU A 108 -18.48 9.21 6.11
CA GLU A 108 -19.21 7.96 5.94
C GLU A 108 -18.96 7.36 4.54
N GLY A 109 -18.58 6.09 4.50
CA GLY A 109 -18.28 5.38 3.25
C GLY A 109 -16.85 5.59 2.73
N ILE A 110 -15.98 6.31 3.45
CA ILE A 110 -14.54 6.35 3.16
C ILE A 110 -13.85 5.24 3.95
N GLU A 111 -13.06 4.43 3.26
CA GLU A 111 -12.26 3.35 3.86
C GLU A 111 -10.76 3.66 3.75
N ASN A 112 -10.00 3.21 4.75
CA ASN A 112 -8.54 3.22 4.66
C ASN A 112 -8.10 2.24 3.55
N GLY A 113 -7.14 2.65 2.72
CA GLY A 113 -6.59 1.80 1.66
C GLY A 113 -5.60 0.77 2.20
N ASP A 114 -5.56 -0.42 1.57
CA ASP A 114 -4.54 -1.44 1.84
C ASP A 114 -3.13 -0.93 1.44
N TRP A 115 -2.17 -1.10 2.34
CA TRP A 115 -0.78 -0.63 2.25
C TRP A 115 0.19 -1.71 1.78
#